data_AF-A0A8J4E7W4-F1
#
_entry.id   AF-A0A8J4E7W4-F1
#
_cell.length_a   1.000
_cell.length_b   1.000
_cell.length_c   1.000
_cell.angle_alpha   90.00
_cell.angle_beta   90.00
_cell.angle_gamma   90.00
#
_symmetry.space_group_name_H-M   'P 1'
#
loop_
_entity.id
_entity.type
_entity.pdbx_description
1 polymer ?
#
loop_
_entity_poly.entity_id
_entity_poly.type
_entity_poly.pdbx_seq_one_letter_code
_entity_poly.pdbx_strand_id
1 'polypeptide(L)' 'MLAHVDPYGNTIFNRAQMSAILEELATIQPELNGMALSTARALAVLASAHGDRPHRYLWFIGD' A
#
# COMPACT_ATOMS: atom_id res chain seq x y z
N MET A 1 5.55 -6.71 3.45
CA MET A 1 5.81 -5.28 3.18
C MET A 1 4.93 -4.41 4.03
N LEU A 2 3.61 -4.63 4.11
CA LEU A 2 2.75 -3.86 5.01
C LEU A 2 3.13 -4.01 6.50
N ALA A 3 3.68 -5.17 6.90
CA ALA A 3 4.25 -5.37 8.25
C ALA A 3 5.48 -4.50 8.57
N HIS A 4 6.04 -3.80 7.58
CA HIS A 4 7.17 -2.87 7.75
C HIS A 4 6.71 -1.41 7.72
N VAL A 5 5.40 -1.15 7.63
CA VAL A 5 4.87 0.20 7.86
C VAL A 5 5.06 0.48 9.34
N ASP A 6 5.90 1.46 9.65
CA ASP A 6 6.03 1.98 11.00
C ASP A 6 4.78 2.81 11.33
N PRO A 7 3.93 2.42 12.29
CA PRO A 7 2.73 3.18 12.62
C PRO A 7 3.05 4.56 13.22
N TYR A 8 4.25 4.74 13.78
CA TYR A 8 4.71 5.99 14.39
C TYR A 8 5.72 6.74 13.49
N GLY A 9 5.95 6.22 12.29
CA GLY A 9 7.03 6.63 11.42
C GLY A 9 6.58 6.82 9.98
N ASN A 10 7.22 7.78 9.31
CA ASN A 10 7.04 7.97 7.88
C ASN A 10 7.62 6.77 7.12
N THR A 11 6.78 6.07 6.35
CA THR A 11 7.21 4.94 5.51
C THR A 11 7.02 5.29 4.03
N ILE A 12 8.11 5.22 3.25
CA ILE A 12 8.10 5.52 1.81
C ILE A 12 8.35 4.24 1.02
N PHE A 13 7.46 3.94 0.06
CA PHE A 13 7.61 2.81 -0.85
C PHE A 13 7.91 3.29 -2.28
N ASN A 14 8.99 2.76 -2.85
CA ASN A 14 9.37 2.98 -4.23
C ASN A 14 8.60 2.06 -5.20
N ARG A 15 8.78 2.25 -6.50
CA ARG A 15 8.08 1.48 -7.55
C ARG A 15 8.15 -0.04 -7.39
N ALA A 16 9.33 -0.59 -7.10
CA ALA A 16 9.49 -2.04 -6.93
C ALA A 16 8.71 -2.53 -5.70
N GLN A 17 8.72 -1.74 -4.63
CA GLN A 17 7.99 -2.04 -3.39
C GLN A 17 6.47 -1.87 -3.54
N MET A 18 6.01 -0.96 -4.40
CA MET A 18 4.58 -0.81 -4.71
C MET A 18 4.01 -2.05 -5.41
N SER A 19 4.76 -2.68 -6.31
CA SER A 19 4.32 -3.94 -6.95
C SER A 19 4.13 -5.05 -5.91
N ALA A 20 5.07 -5.19 -4.98
CA ALA A 20 4.96 -6.16 -3.89
C ALA A 20 3.80 -5.84 -2.92
N ILE A 21 3.48 -4.56 -2.69
CA ILE A 21 2.28 -4.17 -1.93
C ILE A 21 0.99 -4.62 -2.62
N LEU A 22 0.90 -4.52 -3.94
CA LEU A 22 -0.29 -4.97 -4.68
C LEU A 22 -0.50 -6.49 -4.54
N GLU A 23 0.57 -7.27 -4.60
CA GLU A 23 0.53 -8.73 -4.39
C GLU A 23 0.11 -9.09 -2.95
N GLU A 24 0.67 -8.41 -1.96
CA GLU A 24 0.27 -8.60 -0.56
C GLU A 24 -1.18 -8.22 -0.32
N LEU A 25 -1.63 -7.07 -0.84
CA LEU A 25 -3.02 -6.63 -0.72
C LEU A 25 -4.00 -7.61 -1.37
N ALA A 26 -3.66 -8.18 -2.53
CA ALA A 26 -4.48 -9.19 -3.17
C ALA A 26 -4.60 -10.47 -2.33
N THR A 27 -3.54 -10.81 -1.60
CA THR A 27 -3.48 -12.01 -0.74
C THR A 27 -4.31 -11.84 0.54
N ILE A 28 -4.22 -10.67 1.18
CA ILE A 28 -4.91 -10.44 2.47
C ILE A 28 -6.35 -9.95 2.31
N GLN A 29 -6.72 -9.35 1.17
CA GLN A 29 -8.06 -8.79 0.94
C GLN A 29 -9.24 -9.72 1.27
N PRO A 30 -9.19 -11.04 0.96
CA PRO A 30 -10.27 -11.97 1.30
C PRO A 30 -10.52 -12.10 2.81
N GLU A 31 -9.51 -11.81 3.64
CA GLU A 31 -9.59 -11.91 5.11
C GLU A 31 -10.02 -10.59 5.77
N LEU A 32 -10.01 -9.48 5.01
CA LEU A 32 -10.36 -8.16 5.50
C LEU A 32 -11.86 -7.90 5.43
N ASN A 33 -12.39 -7.17 6.41
CA ASN A 33 -13.78 -6.72 6.44
C ASN A 33 -13.90 -5.26 6.91
N GLY A 34 -15.09 -4.69 6.70
CA GLY A 34 -15.43 -3.33 7.13
C GLY A 34 -14.44 -2.27 6.62
N MET A 35 -13.96 -1.44 7.55
CA MET A 35 -13.05 -0.34 7.27
C MET A 35 -11.70 -0.83 6.70
N ALA A 36 -11.20 -1.97 7.17
CA ALA A 36 -9.93 -2.52 6.72
C ALA A 36 -9.98 -2.89 5.23
N LEU A 37 -11.09 -3.50 4.79
CA LEU A 37 -11.30 -3.83 3.38
C LEU A 37 -11.40 -2.57 2.50
N SER A 38 -12.11 -1.54 2.95
CA SER A 38 -12.19 -0.27 2.19
C SER A 38 -10.83 0.41 2.08
N THR A 39 -10.03 0.41 3.16
CA THR A 39 -8.68 0.98 3.16
C THR A 39 -7.74 0.20 2.24
N ALA A 40 -7.77 -1.13 2.29
CA ALA A 40 -6.98 -1.98 1.41
C ALA A 40 -7.30 -1.76 -0.08
N ARG A 41 -8.58 -1.58 -0.42
CA ARG A 41 -9.01 -1.25 -1.79
C ARG A 41 -8.52 0.13 -2.23
N ALA A 42 -8.67 1.14 -1.38
CA ALA A 42 -8.17 2.48 -1.68
C ALA A 42 -6.65 2.47 -1.90
N LEU A 43 -5.92 1.72 -1.08
CA LEU A 43 -4.49 1.58 -1.20
C LEU A 43 -4.07 0.87 -2.50
N ALA A 44 -4.78 -0.19 -2.89
CA ALA A 44 -4.53 -0.88 -4.15
C ALA A 44 -4.74 0.05 -5.37
N VAL A 45 -5.78 0.89 -5.33
CA VAL A 45 -6.03 1.89 -6.38
C VAL A 45 -4.88 2.90 -6.46
N LEU A 46 -4.40 3.42 -5.33
CA LEU A 46 -3.29 4.37 -5.30
C LEU A 46 -1.98 3.75 -5.80
N ALA A 47 -1.66 2.52 -5.36
CA ALA A 47 -0.46 1.80 -5.81
C ALA A 47 -0.51 1.51 -7.32
N SER A 48 -1.66 1.06 -7.84
CA SER A 48 -1.86 0.77 -9.26
C SER A 48 -1.74 2.04 -10.13
N ALA A 49 -2.36 3.15 -9.72
CA ALA A 49 -2.32 4.42 -10.45
C ALA A 49 -0.91 5.05 -10.57
N HIS A 50 0.07 4.52 -9.83
CA HIS A 50 1.43 5.05 -9.79
C HIS A 50 2.48 4.09 -10.36
N GLY A 51 2.13 2.83 -10.68
CA GLY A 51 3.03 1.86 -11.29
C GLY A 51 3.56 2.25 -12.68
N ASP A 52 2.80 3.07 -13.42
CA ASP A 52 3.10 3.46 -14.82
C ASP A 52 3.78 4.82 -14.96
N ARG A 53 3.99 5.55 -13.86
CA ARG A 53 4.58 6.90 -13.89
C ARG A 53 5.96 6.90 -13.20
N PRO A 54 7.04 7.26 -13.90
CA PRO A 54 8.36 7.34 -13.29
C PRO A 54 8.39 8.41 -12.17
N HIS A 55 9.26 8.20 -11.18
CA HIS A 55 9.48 9.09 -10.02
C HIS A 55 8.30 9.29 -9.06
N ARG A 56 7.38 8.32 -8.95
CA ARG A 56 6.35 8.32 -7.91
C ARG A 56 6.65 7.31 -6.80
N TYR A 57 6.25 7.67 -5.58
CA TYR A 57 6.36 6.87 -4.38
C TYR A 57 5.08 6.98 -3.55
N LEU A 58 4.77 5.91 -2.81
CA LEU A 58 3.72 5.93 -1.80
C LEU A 58 4.35 6.35 -0.48
N TRP A 59 3.78 7.37 0.17
CA TRP A 59 4.25 7.84 1.47
C TRP A 59 3.14 7.69 2.50
N PHE A 60 3.38 6.84 3.49
CA PHE A 60 2.55 6.69 4.67
C PHE A 60 3.09 7.62 5.75
N ILE A 61 2.21 8.49 6.26
CA ILE A 61 2.51 9.40 7.35
C ILE A 61 1.80 8.84 8.58
N GLY A 62 2.60 8.38 9.55
CA GLY A 62 2.12 8.05 10.89
C GLY A 62 1.94 9.33 11.72
N ASP A 63 1.06 9.27 12.72
CA ASP A 63 0.92 10.27 13.78
C ASP A 63 1.33 9.60 15.12
#